data_AF-A0A818W986-F1
#
_entry.id   AF-A0A818W986-F1
#
_cell.length_a   1.000
_cell.length_b   1.000
_cell.length_c   1.000
_cell.angle_alpha   90.00
_cell.angle_beta   90.00
_cell.angle_gamma   90.00
#
_symmetry.space_group_name_H-M   'P 1'
#
loop_
_entity.id
_entity.type
_entity.pdbx_description
1 polymer ?
#
loop_
_entity_poly.entity_id
_entity_poly.type
_entity_poly.pdbx_seq_one_letter_code
_entity_poly.pdbx_strand_id
1 'polypeptide(L)'
;MDDIGKFHIKNWRRDILNKDQWRALINKDVHMRPIHSNIKGIVHEYKDRAQKRRANVVVTVNGEMTVKTRVKVTEVLAKNQHNDYACPKCHRTFKPQGITNHVKSCAKEWCQKNGINN
;
A
#
# COMPACT_ATOMS: atom_id res chain seq x y z
N MET A 1 -10.94 22.35 -13.84
CA MET A 1 -11.59 22.08 -12.52
C MET A 1 -12.41 23.32 -12.19
N ASP A 2 -13.38 23.62 -13.06
CA ASP A 2 -13.96 24.96 -13.16
C ASP A 2 -15.28 25.09 -12.39
N ASP A 3 -15.77 23.97 -11.85
CA ASP A 3 -17.07 23.91 -11.18
C ASP A 3 -17.05 24.48 -9.76
N ILE A 4 -15.91 24.42 -9.04
CA ILE A 4 -15.86 24.85 -7.63
C ILE A 4 -15.99 26.37 -7.49
N GLY A 5 -15.41 27.14 -8.42
CA GLY A 5 -15.50 28.60 -8.43
C GLY A 5 -16.88 29.11 -8.84
N LYS A 6 -17.55 28.41 -9.77
CA LYS A 6 -18.83 28.82 -10.36
C LYS A 6 -20.02 28.69 -9.41
N PHE A 7 -19.99 27.72 -8.49
CA PHE A 7 -21.10 27.46 -7.56
C PHE A 7 -20.89 28.04 -6.15
N HIS A 8 -19.83 28.81 -5.90
CA HIS A 8 -19.44 29.26 -4.55
C HIS A 8 -19.44 28.14 -3.50
N ILE A 9 -19.22 26.89 -3.92
CA ILE A 9 -19.15 25.74 -3.02
C ILE A 9 -17.79 25.80 -2.33
N LYS A 10 -17.74 26.55 -1.22
CA LYS A 10 -16.55 26.62 -0.39
C LYS A 10 -16.25 25.23 0.15
N ASN A 11 -15.01 24.78 -0.03
CA ASN A 11 -14.52 23.62 0.70
C ASN A 11 -14.26 24.05 2.15
N TRP A 12 -15.34 24.18 2.92
CA TRP A 12 -15.38 24.59 4.32
C TRP A 12 -14.42 23.80 5.23
N ARG A 13 -14.00 22.61 4.79
CA ARG A 13 -12.98 21.78 5.46
C ARG A 13 -11.57 22.39 5.41
N ARG A 14 -11.30 23.30 4.48
CA ARG A 14 -10.04 24.05 4.32
C ARG A 14 -10.07 25.42 5.00
N ASP A 15 -11.25 26.04 5.10
CA ASP A 15 -11.40 27.38 5.68
C ASP A 15 -11.33 27.40 7.20
N ILE A 16 -11.47 26.24 7.85
CA ILE A 16 -11.37 26.14 9.29
C ILE A 16 -9.91 25.86 9.67
N LEU A 17 -9.18 26.94 9.95
CA LEU A 17 -7.81 26.91 10.46
C LEU A 17 -7.68 26.05 11.73
N ASN A 18 -8.74 25.94 12.53
CA ASN A 18 -8.78 25.16 13.76
C ASN A 18 -9.54 23.82 13.60
N LYS A 19 -8.79 22.79 13.21
CA LYS A 19 -9.29 21.42 12.99
C LYS A 19 -9.95 20.81 14.23
N ASP A 20 -9.49 21.16 15.42
CA ASP A 20 -9.99 20.57 16.67
C ASP A 20 -11.33 21.19 17.07
N GLN A 21 -11.48 22.50 16.92
CA GLN A 21 -12.76 23.19 17.11
C GLN A 21 -13.84 22.66 16.15
N TRP A 22 -13.47 22.38 14.89
CA TRP A 22 -14.39 21.78 13.92
C TRP A 22 -14.87 20.39 14.32
N ARG A 23 -13.93 19.53 14.78
CA ARG A 23 -14.25 18.20 15.25
C ARG A 23 -15.17 18.24 16.47
N ALA A 24 -14.91 19.17 17.39
CA ALA A 24 -15.76 19.39 18.56
C ALA A 24 -17.17 19.80 18.13
N LEU A 25 -17.30 20.75 17.20
CA LEU A 25 -18.60 21.24 16.72
C LEU A 25 -19.43 20.16 16.03
N ILE A 26 -18.81 19.36 15.15
CA ILE A 26 -19.53 18.27 14.46
C ILE A 26 -19.91 17.15 15.41
N ASN A 27 -19.07 16.82 16.39
CA ASN A 27 -19.34 15.73 17.31
C ASN A 27 -20.23 16.14 18.49
N LYS A 28 -20.55 17.43 18.65
CA LYS A 28 -21.25 17.97 19.84
C LYS A 28 -22.56 17.26 20.13
N ASP A 29 -23.35 16.99 19.08
CA ASP A 29 -24.69 16.41 19.19
C ASP A 29 -24.80 15.04 18.49
N VAL A 30 -23.66 14.39 18.21
CA VAL A 30 -23.62 13.07 17.58
C VAL A 30 -23.62 12.01 18.67
N HIS A 31 -24.77 11.39 18.89
CA HIS A 31 -24.89 10.23 19.76
C HIS A 31 -24.27 8.98 19.11
N MET A 32 -23.02 8.70 19.48
CA MET A 32 -22.33 7.49 19.05
C MET A 32 -22.56 6.36 20.05
N ARG A 33 -23.10 5.23 19.58
CA ARG A 33 -23.07 3.96 20.33
C ARG A 33 -21.98 3.08 19.72
N PRO A 34 -21.08 2.48 20.51
CA PRO A 34 -20.14 1.51 19.99
C PRO A 34 -20.92 0.33 19.38
N ILE A 35 -20.66 0.05 18.10
CA ILE A 35 -21.21 -1.15 17.44
C ILE A 35 -20.73 -2.41 18.18
N HIS A 36 -19.56 -2.34 18.79
CA HIS A 36 -18.96 -3.40 19.60
C HIS A 36 -18.21 -2.80 20.79
N SER A 37 -18.32 -3.44 21.97
CA SER A 37 -17.65 -3.01 23.21
C SER A 37 -16.12 -2.89 23.05
N ASN A 38 -15.52 -3.79 22.27
CA ASN A 38 -14.09 -3.81 21.96
C ASN A 38 -13.74 -3.31 20.53
N ILE A 39 -14.44 -2.29 20.02
CA ILE A 39 -14.18 -1.78 18.66
C ILE A 39 -12.73 -1.29 18.47
N LYS A 40 -12.10 -0.72 19.51
CA LYS A 40 -10.71 -0.27 19.45
C LYS A 40 -9.73 -1.43 19.27
N GLY A 41 -9.92 -2.53 20.01
CA GLY A 41 -9.10 -3.74 19.90
C GLY A 41 -9.22 -4.37 18.51
N ILE A 42 -10.45 -4.50 17.99
CA ILE A 42 -10.70 -5.01 16.63
C ILE A 42 -9.94 -4.15 15.61
N VAL A 43 -10.12 -2.83 15.64
CA VAL A 43 -9.43 -1.92 14.69
C VAL A 43 -7.91 -2.03 14.81
N HIS A 44 -7.38 -2.19 16.03
CA HIS A 44 -5.96 -2.37 16.28
C HIS A 44 -5.44 -3.65 15.63
N GLU A 45 -6.08 -4.80 15.88
CA GLU A 45 -5.69 -6.09 15.29
C GLU A 45 -5.69 -6.06 13.75
N TYR A 46 -6.69 -5.42 13.14
CA TYR A 46 -6.73 -5.26 11.69
C TYR A 46 -5.59 -4.39 11.17
N LYS A 47 -5.24 -3.32 11.88
CA LYS A 47 -4.09 -2.46 11.53
C LYS A 47 -2.78 -3.23 11.65
N ASP A 48 -2.58 -3.97 12.73
CA ASP A 48 -1.39 -4.79 12.94
C ASP A 48 -1.24 -5.85 11.86
N ARG A 49 -2.34 -6.57 11.54
CA ARG A 49 -2.34 -7.57 10.47
C ARG A 49 -2.01 -6.93 9.11
N ALA A 50 -2.52 -5.73 8.84
CA ALA A 50 -2.21 -5.01 7.62
C ALA A 50 -0.73 -4.55 7.57
N GLN A 51 -0.17 -4.12 8.70
CA GLN A 51 1.26 -3.79 8.80
C GLN A 51 2.15 -5.02 8.60
N LYS A 52 1.84 -6.15 9.25
CA LYS A 52 2.54 -7.43 9.07
C LYS A 52 2.53 -7.88 7.60
N ARG A 53 1.39 -7.79 6.92
CA ARG A 53 1.31 -8.07 5.47
C ARG A 53 2.19 -7.15 4.61
N ARG A 54 2.35 -5.88 5.01
CA ARG A 54 3.21 -4.93 4.31
C ARG A 54 4.70 -5.16 4.58
N ALA A 55 5.04 -5.74 5.72
CA ALA A 55 6.41 -6.11 6.07
C ALA A 55 6.93 -7.33 5.27
N ASN A 56 6.04 -8.26 4.90
CA ASN A 56 6.41 -9.54 4.27
C ASN A 56 6.58 -9.51 2.73
N VAL A 57 6.93 -8.38 2.12
CA VAL A 57 7.25 -8.36 0.67
C VAL A 57 8.73 -8.72 0.49
N VAL A 58 8.98 -9.99 0.19
CA VAL A 58 10.30 -10.51 -0.16
C VAL A 58 10.65 -10.12 -1.59
N VAL A 59 11.77 -9.42 -1.78
CA VAL A 59 12.37 -9.17 -3.10
C VAL A 59 13.80 -9.68 -3.05
N THR A 60 14.17 -10.59 -3.95
CA THR A 60 15.55 -11.02 -4.16
C THR A 60 16.27 -10.06 -5.09
N VAL A 61 17.38 -9.50 -4.64
CA VAL A 61 18.31 -8.69 -5.45
C VAL A 61 19.67 -9.37 -5.35
N ASN A 62 20.26 -9.75 -6.49
CA ASN A 62 21.60 -10.35 -6.56
C ASN A 62 21.83 -11.61 -5.70
N GLY A 63 20.83 -12.47 -5.55
CA GLY A 63 20.96 -13.73 -4.80
C GLY A 63 20.91 -13.58 -3.27
N GLU A 64 21.00 -12.37 -2.73
CA GLU A 64 20.79 -12.10 -1.32
C GLU A 64 19.37 -11.60 -1.04
N MET A 65 18.67 -12.29 -0.13
CA MET A 65 17.38 -11.86 0.40
C MET A 65 17.58 -10.73 1.39
N THR A 66 17.30 -9.50 0.99
CA THR A 66 17.28 -8.35 1.92
C THR A 66 15.85 -7.85 2.11
N VAL A 67 15.39 -7.92 3.36
CA VAL A 67 14.05 -7.47 3.77
C VAL A 67 14.11 -5.96 4.01
N LYS A 68 13.71 -5.15 3.03
CA LYS A 68 13.45 -3.72 3.26
C LYS A 68 12.16 -3.23 2.59
N THR A 69 11.39 -2.49 3.39
CA THR A 69 10.07 -1.92 3.13
C THR A 69 10.05 -1.01 1.89
N ARG A 70 8.93 -1.04 1.13
CA ARG A 70 8.47 -0.01 0.17
C ARG A 70 9.25 0.21 -1.14
N VAL A 71 10.26 -0.56 -1.48
CA VAL A 71 10.98 -0.32 -2.75
C VAL A 71 10.16 -0.84 -3.95
N LYS A 72 9.95 0.00 -4.98
CA LYS A 72 9.27 -0.46 -6.20
C LYS A 72 10.22 -1.40 -6.94
N VAL A 73 9.69 -2.49 -7.49
CA VAL A 73 10.48 -3.45 -8.29
C VAL A 73 11.23 -2.76 -9.44
N THR A 74 10.62 -1.73 -10.02
CA THR A 74 11.21 -0.90 -11.09
C THR A 74 12.37 0.00 -10.63
N GLU A 75 12.49 0.29 -9.33
CA GLU A 75 13.60 1.08 -8.77
C GLU A 75 14.83 0.21 -8.48
N VAL A 76 14.65 -1.11 -8.42
CA VAL A 76 15.69 -2.08 -8.05
C VAL A 76 16.25 -2.82 -9.26
N LEU A 77 15.41 -3.08 -10.26
CA LEU A 77 15.80 -3.84 -11.45
C LEU A 77 16.39 -2.93 -12.52
N ALA A 78 17.49 -3.37 -13.13
CA ALA A 78 18.06 -2.70 -14.29
C ALA A 78 17.15 -2.85 -15.53
N LYS A 79 17.06 -1.78 -16.31
CA LYS A 79 16.36 -1.76 -17.60
C LYS A 79 17.27 -2.28 -18.70
N ASN A 80 16.70 -2.99 -19.66
CA ASN A 80 17.40 -3.32 -20.90
C ASN A 80 17.32 -2.15 -21.92
N GLN A 81 17.95 -2.35 -23.08
CA GLN A 81 17.95 -1.39 -24.20
C GLN A 81 16.54 -1.02 -24.70
N HIS A 82 15.53 -1.86 -24.44
CA HIS A 82 14.13 -1.67 -24.84
C HIS A 82 13.23 -1.13 -23.72
N ASN A 83 13.82 -0.67 -22.61
CA ASN A 83 13.11 -0.17 -21.42
C ASN A 83 12.20 -1.23 -20.75
N ASP A 84 12.57 -2.50 -20.88
CA ASP A 84 11.95 -3.64 -20.19
C ASP A 84 12.81 -4.11 -19.01
N TYR A 85 12.17 -4.79 -18.07
CA TYR A 85 12.81 -5.35 -16.87
C TYR A 85 12.79 -6.87 -16.95
N ALA A 86 13.91 -7.51 -16.60
CA ALA A 86 14.00 -8.96 -16.50
C ALA A 86 13.70 -9.43 -15.07
N CYS A 87 12.90 -10.48 -14.94
CA CYS A 87 12.69 -11.13 -13.64
C CYS A 87 13.98 -11.84 -13.19
N PRO A 88 14.51 -11.58 -11.98
CA PRO A 88 15.76 -12.21 -11.52
C PRO A 88 15.65 -13.72 -11.26
N LYS A 89 14.42 -14.27 -11.25
CA LYS A 89 14.18 -15.70 -10.99
C LYS A 89 13.85 -16.51 -12.23
N CYS A 90 12.98 -16.00 -13.12
CA CYS A 90 12.60 -16.73 -14.34
C CYS A 90 13.10 -16.10 -15.63
N HIS A 91 13.86 -15.00 -15.54
CA HIS A 91 14.51 -14.29 -16.66
C HIS A 91 13.59 -13.77 -17.76
N ARG A 92 12.26 -13.91 -17.61
CA ARG A 92 11.27 -13.31 -18.51
C ARG A 92 11.32 -11.78 -18.43
N THR A 93 11.16 -11.12 -19.58
CA THR A 93 11.17 -9.67 -19.73
C THR A 93 9.75 -9.11 -19.69
N PHE A 94 9.57 -8.00 -18.98
CA PHE A 94 8.27 -7.34 -18.82
C PHE A 94 8.38 -5.82 -18.91
N LYS A 95 7.31 -5.19 -19.39
CA LYS A 95 7.11 -3.75 -19.30
C LYS A 95 7.03 -3.29 -17.82
N PRO A 96 7.27 -2.00 -17.52
CA PRO A 96 7.27 -1.47 -16.15
C PRO A 96 6.00 -1.81 -15.34
N GLN A 97 4.82 -1.81 -15.97
CA GLN A 97 3.57 -2.12 -15.29
C GLN A 97 3.44 -3.61 -14.93
N GLY A 98 4.03 -4.50 -15.74
CA GLY A 98 3.90 -5.95 -15.59
C GLY A 98 4.92 -6.58 -14.63
N ILE A 99 6.14 -6.03 -14.57
CA ILE A 99 7.23 -6.65 -13.80
C ILE A 99 6.92 -6.75 -12.30
N THR A 100 6.25 -5.73 -11.73
CA THR A 100 5.95 -5.68 -10.30
C THR A 100 5.01 -6.81 -9.87
N ASN A 101 3.98 -7.09 -10.66
CA ASN A 101 3.02 -8.16 -10.37
C ASN A 101 3.63 -9.53 -10.66
N HIS A 102 4.41 -9.63 -11.74
CA HIS A 102 5.11 -10.85 -12.09
C HIS A 102 6.08 -11.30 -10.99
N VAL A 103 6.96 -10.42 -10.50
CA VAL A 103 7.95 -10.77 -9.46
C VAL A 103 7.27 -11.29 -8.19
N LYS A 104 6.12 -10.70 -7.80
CA LYS A 104 5.33 -11.16 -6.65
C LYS A 104 4.75 -12.57 -6.86
N SER A 105 4.14 -12.83 -8.02
CA SER A 105 3.55 -14.16 -8.33
C SER A 105 4.64 -15.22 -8.49
N CYS A 106 5.70 -14.87 -9.24
CA CYS A 106 6.82 -15.76 -9.52
C CYS A 106 7.55 -16.18 -8.24
N ALA A 107 7.74 -15.26 -7.28
CA ALA A 107 8.29 -15.59 -5.97
C ALA A 107 7.42 -16.59 -5.20
N LYS A 108 6.10 -16.42 -5.23
CA LYS A 108 5.14 -17.32 -4.55
C LYS A 108 5.15 -18.72 -5.17
N GLU A 109 5.03 -18.81 -6.49
CA GLU A 109 5.06 -20.08 -7.23
C GLU A 109 6.38 -20.84 -7.02
N TRP A 110 7.49 -20.11 -6.95
CA TRP A 110 8.80 -20.70 -6.69
C TRP A 110 8.92 -21.26 -5.27
N CYS A 111 8.47 -20.54 -4.23
CA CYS A 111 8.48 -21.03 -2.85
C CYS A 111 7.64 -22.31 -2.72
N GLN A 112 6.47 -22.36 -3.37
CA GLN A 112 5.58 -23.51 -3.37
C GLN A 112 6.20 -24.74 -4.07
N LYS A 113 6.85 -24.55 -5.22
CA LYS A 113 7.51 -25.64 -5.96
C LYS A 113 8.73 -26.24 -5.26
N ASN A 114 9.41 -25.46 -4.41
CA ASN A 114 10.61 -25.89 -3.68
C ASN A 114 10.32 -26.30 -2.23
N GLY A 115 9.04 -26.42 -1.83
CA GLY A 115 8.67 -26.84 -0.47
C GLY A 115 9.02 -25.84 0.64
N ILE A 116 9.33 -24.59 0.28
CA ILE A 116 9.64 -23.53 1.25
C ILE A 116 8.30 -22.89 1.65
N ASN A 117 7.72 -23.36 2.76
CA ASN A 117 6.54 -22.72 3.34
C ASN A 117 6.91 -21.31 3.84
N ASN A 118 6.21 -20.32 3.31
CA ASN A 118 6.33 -18.89 3.64
C ASN A 118 5.22 -18.50 4.63
#